data_AF-Q4JU07-F1
#
_entry.id   AF-Q4JU07-F1
#
_cell.length_a   1.000
_cell.length_b   1.000
_cell.length_c   1.000
_cell.angle_alpha   90.00
_cell.angle_beta   90.00
_cell.angle_gamma   90.00
#
_symmetry.space_group_name_H-M   'P 1'
#
loop_
_entity.id
_entity.type
_entity.pdbx_description
1 polymer ?
#
loop_
_entity_poly.entity_id
_entity_poly.type
_entity_poly.pdbx_seq_one_letter_code
_entity_poly.pdbx_strand_id
1 'polypeptide(L)'
;MLEGFKKFIMRGNVMELAVAVIIGGAFTAIVTAFTSGIVEPLLAAVGGSPEFGMGFHLREGNDATFVNIGAVLTAAVNFLIIAAVIYFLMIMPMNKLAEMNARRKGIEPEEAAATETELLAEIRDLLLEQRGGEAEPTGKHAEN
;
A
#
# COMPACT_ATOMS: atom_id res chain seq x y z
N MET A 1 -35.51 9.84 -3.88
CA MET A 1 -34.15 10.35 -3.55
C MET A 1 -33.54 9.56 -2.40
N LEU A 2 -34.10 9.58 -1.19
CA LEU A 2 -33.60 8.85 0.00
C LEU A 2 -33.46 7.33 -0.18
N GLU A 3 -34.43 6.65 -0.82
CA GLU A 3 -34.34 5.22 -1.09
C GLU A 3 -33.25 4.86 -2.13
N GLY A 4 -33.07 5.72 -3.14
CA GLY A 4 -32.02 5.57 -4.15
C GLY A 4 -30.62 5.78 -3.55
N PHE A 5 -30.49 6.76 -2.64
CA PHE A 5 -29.27 7.01 -1.88
C PHE A 5 -28.95 5.85 -0.93
N LYS A 6 -29.95 5.31 -0.22
CA LYS A 6 -29.79 4.09 0.61
C LYS A 6 -29.33 2.91 -0.24
N LYS A 7 -29.94 2.65 -1.41
CA LYS A 7 -29.51 1.58 -2.33
C LYS A 7 -28.09 1.80 -2.86
N PHE A 8 -27.68 3.04 -3.09
CA PHE A 8 -26.33 3.37 -3.53
C PHE A 8 -25.28 3.10 -2.44
N ILE A 9 -25.53 3.55 -1.21
CA ILE A 9 -24.66 3.29 -0.06
C ILE A 9 -24.62 1.79 0.28
N MET A 10 -25.74 1.08 0.17
CA MET A 10 -25.80 -0.36 0.42
C MET A 10 -25.01 -1.19 -0.60
N ARG A 11 -24.45 -0.59 -1.67
CA ARG A 11 -23.42 -1.28 -2.47
C ARG A 11 -22.16 -1.39 -1.61
N GLY A 12 -21.81 -2.61 -1.20
CA GLY A 12 -20.67 -2.90 -0.31
C GLY A 12 -19.37 -2.17 -0.67
N ASN A 13 -19.04 -2.10 -1.96
CA ASN A 13 -17.87 -1.37 -2.47
C ASN A 13 -17.83 0.12 -2.04
N VAL A 14 -18.97 0.82 -1.94
CA VAL A 14 -18.99 2.24 -1.54
C VAL A 14 -18.72 2.40 -0.06
N MET A 15 -19.27 1.51 0.78
CA MET A 15 -19.07 1.54 2.22
C MET A 15 -17.64 1.20 2.60
N GLU A 16 -17.06 0.17 1.98
CA GLU A 16 -15.66 -0.21 2.21
C GLU A 16 -14.70 0.91 1.82
N LEU A 17 -14.91 1.53 0.65
CA LEU A 17 -14.12 2.69 0.22
C LEU A 17 -14.30 3.89 1.16
N ALA A 18 -15.51 4.18 1.61
CA ALA A 18 -15.77 5.29 2.53
C ALA A 18 -15.06 5.08 3.88
N VAL A 19 -15.12 3.86 4.43
CA VAL A 19 -14.44 3.50 5.67
C VAL A 19 -12.92 3.60 5.51
N ALA A 20 -12.37 3.11 4.39
CA ALA A 20 -10.94 3.20 4.10
C ALA A 20 -10.44 4.66 4.08
N VAL A 21 -11.18 5.57 3.43
CA VAL A 21 -10.82 7.00 3.37
C VAL A 21 -10.88 7.65 4.76
N ILE A 22 -11.93 7.38 5.54
CA ILE A 22 -12.10 7.97 6.88
C ILE A 22 -10.99 7.49 7.83
N ILE A 23 -10.70 6.19 7.84
CA ILE A 23 -9.66 5.62 8.70
C ILE A 23 -8.27 6.11 8.25
N GLY A 24 -7.99 6.14 6.95
CA GLY A 24 -6.74 6.66 6.40
C GLY A 24 -6.49 8.11 6.77
N GLY A 25 -7.51 8.96 6.68
CA GLY A 25 -7.44 10.36 7.11
C GLY A 25 -7.20 10.50 8.62
N ALA A 26 -7.93 9.75 9.44
CA ALA A 26 -7.78 9.77 10.90
C ALA A 26 -6.38 9.33 11.35
N PHE A 27 -5.84 8.27 10.74
CA PHE A 27 -4.49 7.79 11.05
C PHE A 27 -3.43 8.83 10.65
N THR A 28 -3.55 9.41 9.46
CA THR A 28 -2.65 10.48 9.00
C THR A 28 -2.65 11.65 9.97
N ALA A 29 -3.82 12.07 10.46
CA ALA A 29 -3.93 13.15 11.44
C ALA A 29 -3.19 12.84 12.76
N ILE A 30 -3.26 11.60 13.25
CA ILE A 30 -2.53 11.17 14.46
C ILE A 30 -1.03 11.25 14.24
N VAL A 31 -0.53 10.74 13.11
CA VAL A 31 0.92 10.74 12.85
C VAL A 31 1.44 12.15 12.59
N THR A 32 0.67 13.00 11.91
CA THR A 32 1.00 14.42 11.75
C THR A 32 1.04 15.12 13.11
N ALA A 33 0.06 14.89 13.99
CA ALA A 33 0.06 15.48 15.32
C ALA A 33 1.27 15.04 16.17
N PHE A 34 1.65 13.77 16.08
CA PHE A 34 2.87 13.26 16.73
C PHE A 34 4.13 13.92 16.16
N THR A 35 4.22 14.01 14.83
CA THR A 35 5.40 14.55 14.15
C THR A 35 5.56 16.04 14.42
N SER A 36 4.50 16.82 14.27
CA SER A 36 4.54 18.25 14.57
C SER A 36 4.67 18.56 16.07
N GLY A 37 4.13 17.71 16.94
CA GLY A 37 4.21 17.90 18.39
C GLY A 37 5.54 17.51 19.02
N ILE A 38 6.23 16.51 18.46
CA ILE A 38 7.43 15.92 19.09
C ILE A 38 8.64 16.01 18.18
N VAL A 39 8.52 15.61 16.92
CA VAL A 39 9.67 15.52 16.01
C VAL A 39 10.09 16.91 15.54
N GLU A 40 9.17 17.76 15.10
CA GLU A 40 9.51 19.12 14.63
C GLU A 40 10.25 19.95 15.69
N PRO A 41 9.82 19.99 16.98
CA PRO A 41 10.58 20.67 18.03
C PRO A 41 11.97 20.06 18.27
N LEU A 42 12.11 18.73 18.20
CA LEU A 42 13.40 18.07 18.37
C LEU A 42 14.35 18.38 17.21
N LEU A 43 13.84 18.41 15.98
CA LEU A 43 14.60 18.82 14.81
C LEU A 43 15.01 20.29 14.89
N ALA A 44 14.11 21.17 15.31
CA ALA A 44 14.40 22.59 15.53
C ALA A 44 15.42 22.82 16.65
N ALA A 45 15.41 21.98 17.69
CA ALA A 45 16.37 22.05 18.79
C ALA A 45 17.80 21.62 18.37
N VAL A 46 17.92 20.68 17.44
CA VAL A 46 19.22 20.18 16.94
C VAL A 46 19.74 21.00 15.75
N GLY A 47 18.85 21.51 14.90
CA GLY A 47 19.17 22.22 13.66
C GLY A 47 19.13 23.75 13.73
N GLY A 48 18.69 24.33 14.86
CA GLY A 48 18.25 25.72 14.90
C GLY A 48 16.85 25.87 14.28
N SER A 49 16.21 27.03 14.48
CA SER A 49 14.80 27.34 14.15
C SER A 49 14.23 26.61 12.91
N PRO A 50 12.92 26.26 12.92
CA PRO A 50 12.26 25.52 11.83
C PRO A 50 12.37 26.20 10.44
N GLU A 51 12.64 27.50 10.45
CA GLU A 51 13.23 28.26 9.35
C GLU A 51 14.74 27.99 9.32
N PHE A 52 15.19 26.85 8.80
CA PHE A 52 16.62 26.72 8.51
C PHE A 52 16.99 27.94 7.67
N GLY A 53 17.99 28.71 8.12
CA GLY A 53 18.50 29.92 7.44
C GLY A 53 19.09 29.67 6.05
N MET A 54 18.74 28.55 5.42
CA MET A 54 19.00 28.16 4.04
C MET A 54 17.85 28.58 3.12
N GLY A 55 17.10 29.62 3.48
CA GLY A 55 16.11 30.21 2.60
C GLY A 55 16.67 31.40 1.84
N PHE A 56 16.35 31.51 0.56
CA PHE A 56 16.74 32.65 -0.26
C PHE A 56 15.52 33.30 -0.89
N HIS A 57 15.55 34.61 -1.05
CA HIS A 57 14.52 35.33 -1.80
C HIS A 57 14.85 35.25 -3.29
N LEU A 58 13.91 34.82 -4.12
CA LEU A 58 14.06 34.89 -5.58
C LEU A 58 14.04 36.34 -6.08
N ARG A 59 13.43 37.25 -5.30
CA ARG A 59 13.42 38.69 -5.57
C ARG A 59 13.63 39.44 -4.26
N GLU A 60 14.69 40.25 -4.20
CA GLU A 60 14.99 41.07 -3.03
C GLU A 60 13.79 41.98 -2.68
N GLY A 61 13.39 41.97 -1.41
CA GLY A 61 12.31 42.81 -0.88
C GLY A 61 10.89 42.27 -1.09
N ASN A 62 10.71 41.04 -1.58
CA ASN A 62 9.39 40.40 -1.64
C ASN A 62 9.34 39.13 -0.78
N ASP A 63 8.69 39.22 0.38
CA ASP A 63 8.49 38.11 1.32
C ASP A 63 7.73 36.94 0.68
N ALA A 64 6.87 37.20 -0.31
CA ALA A 64 6.16 36.14 -1.05
C ALA A 64 7.07 35.31 -1.97
N THR A 65 8.34 35.69 -2.13
CA THR A 65 9.34 34.95 -2.94
C THR A 65 10.42 34.28 -2.11
N PHE A 66 10.22 34.16 -0.79
CA PHE A 66 11.11 33.42 0.08
C PHE A 66 10.97 31.91 -0.14
N VAL A 67 12.04 31.25 -0.56
CA VAL A 67 12.09 29.79 -0.67
C VAL A 67 12.69 29.24 0.60
N ASN A 68 11.88 28.59 1.43
CA ASN A 68 12.32 27.97 2.68
C ASN A 68 12.73 26.50 2.44
N ILE A 69 14.03 26.27 2.22
CA ILE A 69 14.59 24.91 2.06
C ILE A 69 14.48 24.11 3.37
N GLY A 70 14.49 24.79 4.52
CA GLY A 70 14.29 24.17 5.82
C GLY A 70 12.94 23.49 5.99
N ALA A 71 11.88 24.17 5.56
CA ALA A 71 10.53 23.63 5.57
C ALA A 71 10.41 22.37 4.70
N VAL A 72 11.11 22.34 3.55
CA VAL A 72 11.13 21.16 2.67
C VAL A 72 11.83 19.98 3.34
N LEU A 73 12.98 20.22 3.99
CA LEU A 73 13.70 19.17 4.72
C LEU A 73 12.85 18.61 5.88
N THR A 74 12.23 19.50 6.66
CA THR A 74 11.32 19.12 7.75
C THR A 74 10.14 18.29 7.21
N ALA A 75 9.53 18.71 6.10
CA ALA A 75 8.46 17.95 5.45
C ALA A 75 8.93 16.57 4.95
N ALA A 76 10.15 16.46 4.42
CA ALA A 76 10.72 15.19 3.98
C ALA A 76 10.96 14.23 5.17
N VAL A 77 11.48 14.73 6.29
CA VAL A 77 11.64 13.93 7.51
C VAL A 77 10.29 13.48 8.06
N ASN A 78 9.30 14.38 8.08
CA ASN A 78 7.94 14.04 8.49
C ASN A 78 7.34 12.92 7.63
N PHE A 79 7.47 13.04 6.30
CA PHE A 79 7.02 12.00 5.37
C PHE A 79 7.69 10.64 5.64
N LEU A 80 9.01 10.61 5.88
CA LEU A 80 9.73 9.38 6.21
C LEU A 80 9.23 8.74 7.51
N ILE A 81 8.92 9.55 8.52
CA ILE A 81 8.38 9.06 9.80
C ILE A 81 6.99 8.48 9.60
N ILE A 82 6.11 9.17 8.86
CA ILE A 82 4.78 8.64 8.53
C ILE A 82 4.88 7.30 7.80
N ALA A 83 5.73 7.24 6.77
CA ALA A 83 5.96 6.01 6.02
C ALA A 83 6.49 4.88 6.90
N ALA A 84 7.46 5.17 7.78
CA ALA A 84 8.00 4.18 8.71
C ALA A 84 6.93 3.66 9.68
N VAL A 85 6.12 4.56 10.26
CA VAL A 85 5.04 4.19 11.19
C VAL A 85 4.01 3.30 10.49
N ILE A 86 3.55 3.67 9.29
CA ILE A 86 2.61 2.85 8.50
C ILE A 86 3.22 1.48 8.18
N TYR A 87 4.48 1.47 7.73
CA TYR A 87 5.15 0.23 7.36
C TYR A 87 5.31 -0.71 8.56
N PHE A 88 5.83 -0.22 9.69
CA PHE A 88 6.10 -1.06 10.86
C PHE A 88 4.83 -1.48 11.63
N LEU A 89 3.81 -0.62 11.75
CA LEU A 89 2.60 -0.94 12.51
C LEU A 89 1.51 -1.64 11.70
N MET A 90 1.47 -1.45 10.38
CA MET A 90 0.38 -1.94 9.55
C MET A 90 0.86 -2.98 8.53
N ILE A 91 1.82 -2.61 7.68
CA ILE A 91 2.26 -3.47 6.56
C ILE A 91 3.05 -4.68 7.07
N MET A 92 4.05 -4.48 7.93
CA MET A 92 4.89 -5.55 8.48
C MET A 92 4.09 -6.64 9.20
N PRO A 93 3.18 -6.34 10.14
CA PRO A 93 2.39 -7.38 10.80
C PRO A 93 1.42 -8.07 9.84
N MET A 94 0.81 -7.34 8.90
CA MET A 94 -0.05 -7.94 7.87
C MET A 94 0.73 -8.93 7.00
N ASN A 95 1.92 -8.55 6.52
CA ASN A 95 2.78 -9.43 5.72
C ASN A 95 3.22 -10.65 6.54
N LYS A 96 3.62 -10.46 7.80
CA LYS A 96 4.03 -11.56 8.69
C LYS A 96 2.88 -12.54 8.97
N LEU A 97 1.67 -12.05 9.15
CA LEU A 97 0.46 -12.86 9.32
C LEU A 97 0.12 -13.64 8.03
N ALA A 98 0.22 -12.98 6.87
CA ALA A 98 0.01 -13.61 5.58
C ALA A 98 1.02 -14.74 5.33
N GLU A 99 2.31 -14.50 5.57
CA GLU A 99 3.36 -15.50 5.47
C GLU A 99 3.16 -16.68 6.43
N MET A 100 2.72 -16.42 7.66
CA MET A 100 2.44 -17.48 8.63
C MET A 100 1.24 -18.34 8.19
N ASN A 101 0.22 -17.72 7.61
CA ASN A 101 -0.95 -18.42 7.07
C ASN A 101 -0.61 -19.23 5.81
N ALA A 102 0.24 -18.70 4.92
CA ALA A 102 0.74 -19.41 3.75
C ALA A 102 1.56 -20.65 4.15
N ARG A 103 2.50 -20.48 5.10
CA ARG A 103 3.30 -21.59 5.66
C ARG A 103 2.45 -22.68 6.32
N ARG A 104 1.36 -22.30 7.01
CA ARG A 104 0.42 -23.26 7.61
C ARG A 104 -0.39 -24.06 6.59
N LYS A 105 -0.58 -23.52 5.37
CA LYS A 105 -1.33 -24.16 4.30
C LYS A 105 -0.44 -24.88 3.27
N GLY A 106 0.88 -24.79 3.41
CA GLY A 106 1.84 -25.39 2.47
C GLY A 106 1.87 -24.70 1.10
N ILE A 107 1.36 -23.46 1.02
CA ILE A 107 1.29 -22.67 -0.21
C ILE A 107 2.54 -21.80 -0.27
N GLU A 108 3.27 -21.81 -1.38
CA GLU A 108 4.42 -20.92 -1.56
C GLU A 108 3.95 -19.45 -1.61
N PRO A 109 4.71 -18.50 -1.06
CA PRO A 109 4.28 -17.10 -0.97
C PRO A 109 4.00 -16.44 -2.35
N GLU A 110 4.57 -17.00 -3.42
CA GLU A 110 4.34 -16.55 -4.80
C GLU A 110 2.95 -16.98 -5.32
N GLU A 111 2.49 -18.20 -4.98
CA GLU A 111 1.13 -18.68 -5.28
C GLU A 111 0.06 -17.94 -4.47
N ALA A 112 0.38 -17.51 -3.25
CA ALA A 112 -0.53 -16.72 -2.41
C ALA A 112 -0.74 -15.29 -2.94
N ALA A 113 0.16 -14.80 -3.79
CA ALA A 113 0.05 -13.48 -4.43
C ALA A 113 -0.70 -13.54 -5.78
N ALA A 114 -0.85 -14.73 -6.38
CA ALA A 114 -1.62 -14.91 -7.59
C ALA A 114 -3.11 -14.59 -7.33
N THR A 115 -3.71 -13.83 -8.24
CA THR A 115 -5.14 -13.54 -8.16
C THR A 115 -5.94 -14.82 -8.37
N GLU A 116 -7.13 -14.93 -7.76
CA GLU A 116 -8.02 -16.09 -7.97
C GLU A 116 -8.25 -16.37 -9.46
N THR A 117 -8.30 -15.32 -10.28
CA THR A 117 -8.45 -15.42 -11.74
C THR A 117 -7.24 -16.05 -12.44
N GLU A 118 -6.02 -15.75 -11.98
CA GLU A 118 -4.80 -16.34 -12.52
C GLU A 118 -4.70 -17.82 -12.15
N LEU A 119 -4.98 -18.15 -10.88
CA LEU A 119 -5.04 -19.55 -10.42
C LEU A 119 -6.09 -20.36 -11.20
N LEU A 120 -7.27 -19.78 -11.45
CA LEU A 120 -8.30 -20.45 -12.26
C LEU A 120 -7.90 -20.63 -13.73
N ALA A 121 -7.14 -19.69 -14.29
CA ALA A 121 -6.60 -19.82 -15.65
C ALA A 121 -5.57 -20.95 -15.72
N GLU A 122 -4.65 -21.01 -14.75
CA GLU A 122 -3.65 -22.06 -14.63
C GLU A 122 -4.30 -23.44 -14.42
N ILE A 123 -5.28 -23.56 -13.51
CA ILE A 123 -6.05 -24.79 -13.33
C ILE A 123 -6.76 -25.21 -14.62
N ARG A 124 -7.35 -24.28 -15.36
CA ARG A 124 -8.01 -24.58 -16.65
C ARG A 124 -6.99 -25.14 -17.64
N ASP A 125 -5.83 -24.52 -17.75
CA ASP A 125 -4.81 -24.90 -18.72
C ASP A 125 -4.20 -26.27 -18.35
N LEU A 126 -3.95 -26.53 -17.07
CA LEU A 126 -3.52 -27.85 -16.56
C LEU A 126 -4.58 -28.94 -16.82
N LEU A 127 -5.87 -28.64 -16.66
CA LEU A 127 -6.96 -29.59 -16.95
C LEU A 127 -7.08 -29.89 -18.45
N LEU A 128 -6.83 -28.89 -19.31
CA LEU A 128 -6.81 -29.10 -20.76
C LEU A 128 -5.62 -29.97 -21.17
N GLU A 129 -4.46 -29.76 -20.57
CA GLU A 129 -3.24 -30.55 -20.82
C GLU A 129 -3.43 -32.00 -20.34
N GLN A 130 -4.01 -32.20 -19.15
CA GLN A 130 -4.35 -33.53 -18.63
C GLN A 130 -5.36 -34.26 -19.52
N ARG A 131 -6.37 -33.56 -20.03
CA ARG A 131 -7.37 -34.11 -20.96
C ARG A 131 -6.80 -34.39 -22.36
N GLY A 132 -5.78 -33.64 -22.78
CA GLY A 132 -5.07 -33.84 -24.04
C GLY A 132 -4.12 -35.03 -24.02
N GLY A 133 -3.54 -35.35 -22.84
CA GLY A 133 -2.65 -36.50 -22.65
C GLY A 133 -3.34 -37.88 -22.73
N GLU A 134 -4.66 -37.94 -22.58
CA GLU A 134 -5.46 -39.17 -22.71
C GLU A 134 -5.73 -39.56 -24.18
N ALA A 135 -5.32 -38.73 -25.14
CA ALA A 135 -5.55 -38.93 -26.57
C ALA A 135 -4.31 -39.40 -27.36
N GLU A 136 -3.31 -40.00 -26.70
CA GLU A 136 -2.24 -40.72 -27.41
C GLU A 136 -2.66 -42.19 -27.63
N PRO A 137 -2.94 -42.63 -28.88
CA PRO A 137 -3.33 -44.01 -29.12
C PRO A 137 -2.08 -44.88 -28.99
N THR A 138 -2.03 -45.75 -28.00
CA THR A 138 -1.15 -46.92 -27.98
C THR A 138 -1.58 -47.90 -29.09
N GLY A 139 -1.33 -47.50 -30.34
CA GLY A 139 -1.40 -48.33 -31.54
C GLY A 139 0.01 -48.69 -31.96
N LYS A 140 0.61 -49.69 -31.28
CA LYS A 140 1.79 -50.37 -31.80
C LYS A 140 1.64 -51.87 -31.62
N HIS A 141 1.89 -52.56 -32.74
CA HIS A 141 2.02 -54.01 -32.95
C HIS A 141 0.74 -54.77 -33.34
N ALA A 142 0.27 -54.49 -34.56
CA ALA A 142 -0.11 -55.54 -35.48
C ALA A 142 0.75 -55.40 -36.74
N GLU A 143 1.82 -56.19 -36.85
CA GLU A 143 2.40 -56.53 -38.16
C GLU A 143 3.25 -57.81 -38.05
N ASN A 144 2.77 -58.83 -38.78
CA ASN A 144 3.38 -60.10 -39.22
C ASN A 144 3.78 -61.16 -38.20
#